data_AF-A0A0W8ICW1-F1
#
_entry.id   AF-A0A0W8ICW1-F1
#
_cell.length_a   1.000
_cell.length_b   1.000
_cell.length_c   1.000
_cell.angle_alpha   90.00
_cell.angle_beta   90.00
_cell.angle_gamma   90.00
#
_symmetry.space_group_name_H-M   'P 1'
#
loop_
_entity.id
_entity.type
_entity.pdbx_description
1 polymer ?
#
loop_
_entity_poly.entity_id
_entity_poly.type
_entity_poly.pdbx_seq_one_letter_code
_entity_poly.pdbx_strand_id
1 'polypeptide(L)'
;MAKTESTACDVDRGTQDGIDRHKAAGELLCRDCRQASKAAAQEASRKQMSAAPADVEQFRSRAYRLMETYDLGLCALAREMGIHYQTLQTLLKGDSTPRKTSLTRASECLDRMEHEHASATPEALRAGERAAKVREEHNRRAYEKWRQRREARMRVRGEPAPELISS
;
A
#
# COMPACT_ATOMS: atom_id res chain seq x y z
N MET A 1 35.09 -12.37 37.53
CA MET A 1 35.66 -11.87 36.26
C MET A 1 34.87 -10.64 35.85
N ALA A 2 35.47 -9.46 35.98
CA ALA A 2 34.85 -8.20 35.59
C ALA A 2 34.68 -8.18 34.06
N LYS A 3 33.45 -8.00 33.57
CA LYS A 3 33.20 -7.70 32.16
C LYS A 3 33.66 -6.27 31.95
N THR A 4 34.88 -6.09 31.44
CA THR A 4 35.40 -4.78 31.04
C THR A 4 34.43 -4.20 30.00
N GLU A 5 33.85 -3.05 30.33
CA GLU A 5 33.09 -2.26 29.36
C GLU A 5 34.00 -1.94 28.18
N SER A 6 33.54 -2.23 26.96
CA SER A 6 34.30 -2.04 25.73
C SER A 6 34.70 -0.57 25.57
N THR A 7 35.99 -0.28 25.59
CA THR A 7 36.59 1.04 25.31
C THR A 7 36.66 1.34 23.81
N ALA A 8 36.39 0.37 22.93
CA ALA A 8 36.43 0.55 21.47
C ALA A 8 35.38 1.53 20.90
N CYS A 9 34.42 1.97 21.73
CA CYS A 9 33.22 2.68 21.31
C CYS A 9 33.08 4.09 21.94
N ASP A 10 34.20 4.72 22.30
CA ASP A 10 34.22 6.07 22.87
C ASP A 10 33.95 7.17 21.82
N VAL A 11 34.23 6.87 20.56
CA VAL A 11 33.93 7.72 19.40
C VAL A 11 33.10 6.88 18.41
N ASP A 12 32.03 7.46 17.84
CA ASP A 12 31.13 6.84 16.85
C ASP A 12 30.26 5.67 17.37
N ARG A 13 29.77 5.81 18.60
CA ARG A 13 28.83 4.86 19.20
C ARG A 13 27.54 4.74 18.38
N GLY A 14 27.16 3.50 18.07
CA GLY A 14 25.96 3.22 17.29
C GLY A 14 26.10 3.50 15.78
N THR A 15 27.31 3.75 15.27
CA THR A 15 27.58 3.87 13.83
C THR A 15 28.20 2.60 13.26
N GLN A 16 28.29 2.52 11.94
CA GLN A 16 28.98 1.43 11.25
C GLN A 16 30.47 1.37 11.62
N ASP A 17 31.13 2.52 11.75
CA ASP A 17 32.55 2.61 12.10
C ASP A 17 32.84 2.16 13.54
N GLY A 18 31.92 2.43 14.47
CA GLY A 18 31.99 1.89 15.83
C GLY A 18 31.79 0.37 15.87
N ILE A 19 30.86 -0.15 15.06
CA ILE A 19 30.62 -1.59 14.92
C ILE A 19 31.85 -2.30 14.35
N ASP A 20 32.48 -1.73 13.32
CA ASP A 20 33.62 -2.36 12.66
C ASP A 20 34.88 -2.33 13.53
N ARG A 21 35.05 -1.30 14.37
CA ARG A 21 36.09 -1.30 15.41
C ARG A 21 35.91 -2.41 16.44
N HIS A 22 34.71 -2.62 16.96
CA HIS A 22 34.45 -3.76 17.86
C HIS A 22 34.80 -5.10 17.21
N LYS A 23 34.42 -5.29 15.94
CA LYS A 23 34.75 -6.51 15.20
C LYS A 23 36.26 -6.68 15.00
N ALA A 24 36.96 -5.61 14.65
CA ALA A 24 38.41 -5.61 14.46
C ALA A 24 39.16 -5.88 15.77
N ALA A 25 38.66 -5.37 16.89
CA ALA A 25 39.20 -5.61 18.23
C ALA A 25 38.83 -6.99 18.80
N GLY A 26 37.94 -7.75 18.15
CA GLY A 26 37.42 -9.03 18.67
C GLY A 26 36.53 -8.86 19.90
N GLU A 27 35.99 -7.66 20.13
CA GLU A 27 35.17 -7.33 21.29
C GLU A 27 33.67 -7.54 21.03
N LEU A 28 32.91 -7.77 22.10
CA LEU A 28 31.45 -7.77 22.02
C LEU A 28 30.94 -6.35 21.73
N LEU A 29 30.01 -6.24 20.78
CA LEU A 29 29.30 -4.99 20.52
C LEU A 29 28.63 -4.48 21.80
N CYS A 30 28.82 -3.19 22.07
CA CYS A 30 28.06 -2.45 23.07
C CYS A 30 26.56 -2.42 22.70
N ARG A 31 25.71 -1.97 23.62
CA ARG A 31 24.25 -1.94 23.41
C ARG A 31 23.87 -1.20 22.13
N ASP A 32 24.43 -0.02 21.91
CA ASP A 32 24.04 0.87 20.80
C ASP A 32 24.57 0.35 19.46
N CYS A 33 25.83 -0.09 19.40
CA CYS A 33 26.40 -0.74 18.21
C CYS A 33 25.67 -2.05 17.86
N ARG A 34 25.19 -2.80 18.86
CA ARG A 34 24.36 -3.99 18.64
C ARG A 34 23.00 -3.63 18.06
N GLN A 35 22.37 -2.56 18.54
CA GLN A 35 21.10 -2.08 17.99
C GLN A 35 21.26 -1.57 16.56
N ALA A 36 22.30 -0.77 16.29
CA ALA A 36 22.63 -0.26 14.97
C ALA A 36 22.94 -1.40 13.97
N SER A 37 23.72 -2.41 14.39
CA SER A 37 23.99 -3.60 13.59
C SER A 37 22.71 -4.38 13.25
N LYS A 38 21.80 -4.56 14.22
CA LYS A 38 20.49 -5.18 13.98
C LYS A 38 19.62 -4.37 13.02
N ALA A 39 19.60 -3.05 13.16
CA ALA A 39 18.86 -2.16 12.28
C ALA A 39 19.41 -2.20 10.84
N ALA A 40 20.73 -2.20 10.68
CA ALA A 40 21.39 -2.33 9.38
C ALA A 40 21.06 -3.68 8.71
N ALA A 41 21.08 -4.78 9.47
CA ALA A 41 20.69 -6.10 8.96
C ALA A 41 19.21 -6.16 8.54
N GLN A 42 18.32 -5.55 9.32
CA GLN A 42 16.90 -5.44 8.96
C GLN A 42 16.69 -4.60 7.70
N GLU A 43 17.40 -3.47 7.56
CA GLU A 43 17.31 -2.61 6.38
C GLU A 43 17.86 -3.31 5.13
N ALA A 44 18.96 -4.04 5.25
CA ALA A 44 19.51 -4.85 4.15
C ALA A 44 18.53 -5.94 3.71
N SER A 45 17.90 -6.63 4.67
CA SER A 45 16.85 -7.60 4.40
C SER A 45 15.63 -6.96 3.72
N ARG A 46 15.20 -5.78 4.20
CA ARG A 46 14.10 -5.02 3.60
C ARG A 46 14.40 -4.67 2.13
N LYS A 47 15.61 -4.18 1.83
CA LYS A 47 16.05 -3.84 0.47
C LYS A 47 16.11 -5.05 -0.46
N GLN A 48 16.51 -6.22 0.04
CA GLN A 48 16.50 -7.46 -0.75
C GLN A 48 15.07 -7.92 -1.10
N MET A 49 14.12 -7.68 -0.19
CA MET A 49 12.72 -8.08 -0.36
C MET A 49 11.84 -7.02 -1.03
N SER A 50 12.27 -5.76 -1.12
CA SER A 50 11.51 -4.67 -1.75
C SER A 50 11.57 -4.74 -3.27
N ALA A 51 10.46 -4.44 -3.93
CA ALA A 51 10.40 -4.35 -5.39
C ALA A 51 11.30 -3.25 -5.94
N ALA A 52 11.77 -3.40 -7.18
CA ALA A 52 12.54 -2.35 -7.83
C ALA A 52 11.63 -1.15 -8.12
N PRO A 53 12.12 0.11 -8.03
CA PRO A 53 11.32 1.28 -8.31
C PRO A 53 10.67 1.26 -9.71
N ALA A 54 11.40 0.76 -10.72
CA ALA A 54 10.88 0.63 -12.08
C ALA A 54 9.66 -0.30 -12.18
N ASP A 55 9.68 -1.44 -11.47
CA ASP A 55 8.55 -2.38 -11.45
C ASP A 55 7.32 -1.75 -10.79
N VAL A 56 7.54 -0.95 -9.73
CA VAL A 56 6.47 -0.25 -9.02
C VAL A 56 5.83 0.80 -9.91
N GLU A 57 6.63 1.60 -10.63
CA GLU A 57 6.11 2.59 -11.58
C GLU A 57 5.36 1.92 -12.75
N GLN A 58 5.89 0.82 -13.29
CA GLN A 58 5.19 0.06 -14.33
C GLN A 58 3.83 -0.44 -13.85
N PHE A 59 3.77 -1.01 -12.64
CA PHE A 59 2.51 -1.41 -12.02
C PHE A 59 1.54 -0.23 -11.89
N ARG A 60 2.01 0.94 -11.43
CA ARG A 60 1.17 2.15 -11.31
C ARG A 60 0.59 2.60 -12.63
N SER A 61 1.45 2.78 -13.64
CA SER A 61 1.00 3.22 -14.96
C SER A 61 -0.04 2.26 -15.56
N ARG A 62 0.15 0.95 -15.36
CA ARG A 62 -0.82 -0.07 -15.80
C ARG A 62 -2.12 0.00 -15.01
N ALA A 63 -2.05 0.10 -13.68
CA ALA A 63 -3.22 0.23 -12.83
C ALA A 63 -4.05 1.47 -13.18
N TYR A 64 -3.41 2.64 -13.39
CA TYR A 64 -4.09 3.86 -13.82
C TYR A 64 -4.75 3.69 -15.20
N ARG A 65 -4.01 3.16 -16.18
CA ARG A 65 -4.57 2.89 -17.51
C ARG A 65 -5.80 1.99 -17.44
N LEU A 66 -5.77 0.94 -16.63
CA LEU A 66 -6.90 0.03 -16.45
C LEU A 66 -8.10 0.71 -15.80
N MET A 67 -7.88 1.51 -14.76
CA MET A 67 -8.93 2.30 -14.13
C MET A 67 -9.58 3.26 -15.13
N GLU A 68 -8.78 3.94 -15.95
CA GLU A 68 -9.27 4.85 -17.00
C GLU A 68 -10.00 4.11 -18.13
N THR A 69 -9.43 3.00 -18.61
CA THR A 69 -9.97 2.24 -19.76
C THR A 69 -11.32 1.61 -19.43
N TYR A 70 -11.50 1.15 -18.19
CA TYR A 70 -12.69 0.41 -17.77
C TYR A 70 -13.58 1.18 -16.79
N ASP A 71 -13.36 2.49 -16.64
CA ASP A 71 -14.06 3.36 -15.68
C ASP A 71 -14.15 2.73 -14.28
N LEU A 72 -13.04 2.13 -13.85
CA LEU A 72 -12.97 1.28 -12.69
C LEU A 72 -12.40 2.08 -11.51
N GLY A 73 -13.25 2.38 -10.53
CA GLY A 73 -12.81 3.11 -9.34
C GLY A 73 -11.78 2.33 -8.51
N LEU A 74 -10.95 3.06 -7.75
CA LEU A 74 -9.89 2.50 -6.91
C LEU A 74 -10.37 1.39 -5.95
N CYS A 75 -11.58 1.52 -5.39
CA CYS A 75 -12.19 0.50 -4.53
C CYS A 75 -12.53 -0.80 -5.27
N ALA A 76 -12.97 -0.69 -6.54
CA ALA A 76 -13.26 -1.85 -7.37
C ALA A 76 -11.96 -2.57 -7.74
N LEU A 77 -10.93 -1.82 -8.14
CA LEU A 77 -9.63 -2.40 -8.49
C LEU A 77 -8.99 -3.14 -7.30
N ALA A 78 -9.06 -2.55 -6.10
CA ALA A 78 -8.59 -3.19 -4.87
C ALA A 78 -9.31 -4.52 -4.59
N ARG A 79 -10.63 -4.56 -4.84
CA ARG A 79 -11.44 -5.77 -4.67
C ARG A 79 -11.07 -6.87 -5.66
N GLU A 80 -10.89 -6.52 -6.93
CA GLU A 80 -10.45 -7.47 -7.96
C GLU A 80 -9.06 -8.05 -7.64
N MET A 81 -8.16 -7.22 -7.13
CA MET A 81 -6.84 -7.64 -6.67
C MET A 81 -6.84 -8.43 -5.35
N GLY A 82 -7.96 -8.48 -4.62
CA GLY A 82 -8.03 -9.10 -3.30
C GLY A 82 -7.16 -8.41 -2.25
N ILE A 83 -6.90 -7.10 -2.39
CA ILE A 83 -6.11 -6.30 -1.46
C ILE A 83 -6.95 -5.21 -0.81
N HIS A 84 -6.53 -4.75 0.36
CA HIS A 84 -7.23 -3.67 1.05
C HIS A 84 -7.09 -2.34 0.27
N TYR A 85 -8.15 -1.54 0.25
CA TYR A 85 -8.17 -0.23 -0.44
C TYR A 85 -6.97 0.65 -0.07
N GLN A 86 -6.68 0.75 1.24
CA GLN A 86 -5.54 1.56 1.72
C GLN A 86 -4.21 1.03 1.17
N THR A 87 -4.04 -0.29 1.07
CA THR A 87 -2.83 -0.90 0.51
C THR A 87 -2.65 -0.52 -0.95
N LEU A 88 -3.71 -0.62 -1.76
CA LEU A 88 -3.66 -0.18 -3.16
C LEU A 88 -3.40 1.33 -3.26
N GLN A 89 -4.03 2.14 -2.41
CA GLN A 89 -3.83 3.57 -2.38
C GLN A 89 -2.35 3.93 -2.09
N THR A 90 -1.73 3.31 -1.10
CA THR A 90 -0.31 3.51 -0.78
C THR A 90 0.60 3.03 -1.91
N LEU A 91 0.26 1.91 -2.54
CA LEU A 91 0.98 1.38 -3.70
C LEU A 91 0.99 2.36 -4.85
N LEU A 92 -0.16 3.01 -5.13
CA LEU A 92 -0.31 3.95 -6.24
C LEU A 92 0.31 5.33 -5.95
N LYS A 93 0.31 5.79 -4.70
CA LYS A 93 0.75 7.15 -4.36
C LYS A 93 2.26 7.38 -4.33
N GLY A 94 3.09 6.35 -4.20
CA GLY A 94 4.53 6.57 -3.96
C GLY A 94 4.96 6.31 -2.54
N ASP A 95 4.03 6.27 -1.59
CA ASP A 95 4.32 6.43 -0.16
C ASP A 95 5.07 5.24 0.47
N SER A 96 5.15 4.09 -0.23
CA SER A 96 5.96 2.96 0.23
C SER A 96 6.45 2.08 -0.92
N THR A 97 7.61 1.45 -0.73
CA THR A 97 8.10 0.39 -1.63
C THR A 97 7.54 -0.96 -1.18
N PRO A 98 6.70 -1.62 -2.00
CA PRO A 98 6.13 -2.91 -1.62
C PRO A 98 7.16 -4.03 -1.64
N ARG A 99 6.82 -5.16 -1.00
CA ARG A 99 7.56 -6.40 -1.17
C ARG A 99 7.43 -6.90 -2.61
N LYS A 100 8.50 -7.47 -3.17
CA LYS A 100 8.54 -8.10 -4.51
C LYS A 100 7.35 -9.03 -4.72
N THR A 101 7.13 -9.97 -3.80
CA THR A 101 6.03 -10.94 -3.89
C THR A 101 4.65 -10.31 -3.92
N SER A 102 4.45 -9.21 -3.20
CA SER A 102 3.16 -8.50 -3.18
C SER A 102 2.94 -7.76 -4.49
N LEU A 103 3.98 -7.11 -5.03
CA LEU A 103 3.92 -6.45 -6.32
C LEU A 103 3.70 -7.46 -7.45
N THR A 104 4.42 -8.59 -7.47
CA THR A 104 4.26 -9.64 -8.47
C THR A 104 2.81 -10.14 -8.53
N ARG A 105 2.21 -10.48 -7.37
CA ARG A 105 0.81 -10.93 -7.33
C ARG A 105 -0.17 -9.87 -7.81
N ALA A 106 0.08 -8.60 -7.47
CA ALA A 106 -0.77 -7.50 -7.92
C ALA A 106 -0.65 -7.29 -9.44
N SER A 107 0.56 -7.37 -9.99
CA SER A 107 0.81 -7.30 -11.43
C SER A 107 0.19 -8.46 -12.20
N GLU A 108 0.30 -9.70 -11.69
CA GLU A 108 -0.38 -10.87 -12.28
C GLU A 108 -1.91 -10.71 -12.29
N CYS A 109 -2.47 -10.02 -11.29
CA CYS A 109 -3.89 -9.69 -11.31
C CYS A 109 -4.24 -8.70 -12.41
N LEU A 110 -3.40 -7.68 -12.63
CA LEU A 110 -3.58 -6.76 -13.75
C LEU A 110 -3.48 -7.48 -15.09
N ASP A 111 -2.53 -8.39 -15.26
CA ASP A 111 -2.39 -9.20 -16.47
C ASP A 111 -3.67 -10.00 -16.77
N ARG A 112 -4.25 -10.63 -15.74
CA ARG A 112 -5.53 -11.36 -15.88
C ARG A 112 -6.66 -10.45 -16.29
N MET A 113 -6.82 -9.29 -15.63
CA MET A 113 -7.86 -8.33 -15.97
C MET A 113 -7.72 -7.81 -17.40
N GLU A 114 -6.49 -7.44 -17.81
CA GLU A 114 -6.20 -7.02 -19.18
C GLU A 114 -6.59 -8.12 -20.18
N HIS A 115 -6.26 -9.37 -19.89
CA HIS A 115 -6.59 -10.50 -20.75
C HIS A 115 -8.10 -10.78 -20.83
N GLU A 116 -8.79 -10.79 -19.69
CA GLU A 116 -10.24 -10.99 -19.62
C GLU A 116 -11.00 -9.90 -20.37
N HIS A 117 -10.56 -8.64 -20.25
CA HIS A 117 -11.19 -7.54 -20.98
C HIS A 117 -10.79 -7.49 -22.46
N ALA A 118 -9.56 -7.86 -22.83
CA ALA A 118 -9.14 -7.94 -24.22
C ALA A 118 -9.85 -9.08 -24.98
N SER A 119 -10.24 -10.14 -24.27
CA SER A 119 -10.98 -11.28 -24.81
C SER A 119 -12.50 -11.14 -24.68
N ALA A 120 -12.98 -10.07 -24.03
CA ALA A 120 -14.41 -9.84 -23.84
C ALA A 120 -15.10 -9.58 -25.18
N THR A 121 -16.12 -10.39 -25.48
CA THR A 121 -16.96 -10.16 -26.66
C THR A 121 -17.78 -8.87 -26.49
N PRO A 122 -18.24 -8.23 -27.57
CA PRO A 122 -19.10 -7.04 -27.49
C PRO A 122 -20.37 -7.25 -26.65
N GLU A 123 -20.86 -8.49 -26.55
CA GLU A 123 -21.99 -8.86 -25.71
C GLU A 123 -21.63 -8.91 -24.22
N ALA A 124 -20.45 -9.42 -23.87
CA ALA A 124 -19.92 -9.41 -22.52
C ALA A 124 -19.68 -7.96 -22.03
N LEU A 125 -19.14 -7.09 -22.90
CA LEU A 125 -18.96 -5.67 -22.60
C LEU A 125 -20.29 -4.96 -22.32
N ARG A 126 -21.30 -5.15 -23.17
CA ARG A 126 -22.66 -4.58 -22.95
C ARG A 126 -23.34 -5.15 -21.70
N ALA A 127 -23.14 -6.43 -21.40
CA ALA A 127 -23.65 -7.03 -20.17
C ALA A 127 -22.95 -6.43 -18.93
N GLY A 128 -21.64 -6.21 -19.01
CA GLY A 128 -20.83 -5.51 -18.03
C GLY A 128 -21.32 -4.08 -17.77
N GLU A 129 -21.56 -3.30 -18.82
CA GLU A 129 -22.11 -1.93 -18.74
C GLU A 129 -23.49 -1.90 -18.06
N ARG A 130 -24.38 -2.82 -18.42
CA ARG A 130 -25.70 -2.92 -17.76
C ARG A 130 -25.53 -3.25 -16.27
N ALA A 131 -24.66 -4.19 -15.93
CA ALA A 131 -24.39 -4.54 -14.54
C ALA A 131 -23.74 -3.38 -13.76
N ALA A 132 -22.86 -2.61 -14.39
CA ALA A 132 -22.25 -1.41 -13.82
C ALA A 132 -23.30 -0.35 -13.50
N LYS A 133 -24.19 -0.03 -14.44
CA LYS A 133 -25.31 0.91 -14.22
C LYS A 133 -26.23 0.47 -13.10
N VAL A 134 -26.52 -0.83 -12.99
CA VAL A 134 -27.32 -1.37 -11.88
C VAL A 134 -26.62 -1.21 -10.54
N ARG A 135 -25.30 -1.45 -10.48
CA ARG A 135 -24.50 -1.24 -9.26
C ARG A 135 -24.41 0.23 -8.86
N GLU A 136 -24.19 1.12 -9.82
CA GLU A 136 -24.17 2.57 -9.60
C GLU A 136 -25.49 3.05 -9.01
N GLU A 137 -26.61 2.65 -9.61
CA GLU A 137 -27.95 2.98 -9.12
C GLU A 137 -28.21 2.42 -7.71
N HIS A 138 -27.76 1.19 -7.43
CA HIS A 138 -27.86 0.59 -6.11
C HIS A 138 -27.05 1.39 -5.07
N ASN A 139 -25.81 1.75 -5.39
CA ASN A 139 -24.94 2.52 -4.50
C ASN A 139 -25.51 3.92 -4.24
N ARG A 140 -26.03 4.58 -5.28
CA ARG A 140 -26.70 5.88 -5.18
C ARG A 140 -27.88 5.82 -4.19
N ARG A 141 -28.76 4.84 -4.35
CA ARG A 141 -29.90 4.63 -3.44
C ARG A 141 -29.46 4.29 -2.02
N ALA A 142 -28.43 3.47 -1.86
CA ALA A 142 -27.88 3.13 -0.55
C ALA A 142 -27.31 4.38 0.15
N TYR A 143 -26.60 5.23 -0.59
CA TYR A 143 -26.08 6.50 -0.09
C TYR A 143 -27.20 7.47 0.30
N GLU A 144 -28.23 7.65 -0.54
CA GLU A 144 -29.39 8.48 -0.22
C GLU A 144 -30.11 8.00 1.05
N LYS A 145 -30.32 6.68 1.21
CA LYS A 145 -30.91 6.12 2.42
C LYS A 145 -30.04 6.38 3.66
N TRP A 146 -28.73 6.19 3.54
CA TRP A 146 -27.80 6.50 4.62
C TRP A 146 -27.85 7.99 4.99
N ARG A 147 -27.87 8.87 3.98
CA ARG A 147 -27.95 10.31 4.12
C ARG A 147 -29.24 10.73 4.84
N GLN A 148 -30.40 10.26 4.39
CA GLN A 148 -31.69 10.53 5.03
C GLN A 148 -31.71 10.08 6.50
N ARG A 149 -31.18 8.89 6.81
CA ARG A 149 -31.05 8.41 8.19
C ARG A 149 -30.13 9.30 9.02
N ARG A 150 -29.05 9.82 8.42
CA ARG A 150 -28.13 10.75 9.08
C ARG A 150 -28.81 12.09 9.34
N GLU A 151 -29.43 12.70 8.35
CA GLU A 151 -30.19 13.95 8.50
C GLU A 151 -31.29 13.85 9.56
N ALA A 152 -32.03 12.74 9.60
CA ALA A 152 -33.04 12.50 10.63
C ALA A 152 -32.42 12.45 12.04
N ARG A 153 -31.28 11.79 12.21
CA ARG A 153 -30.54 11.77 13.49
C ARG A 153 -30.02 13.15 13.89
N MET A 154 -29.50 13.93 12.94
CA MET A 154 -29.01 15.29 13.20
C MET A 154 -30.15 16.22 13.63
N ARG A 155 -31.32 16.14 12.98
CA ARG A 155 -32.53 16.90 13.36
C ARG A 155 -32.99 16.57 14.78
N VAL A 156 -32.97 15.29 15.17
CA VAL A 156 -33.30 14.88 16.55
C VAL A 156 -32.30 15.43 17.57
N ARG A 157 -31.02 15.59 17.18
CA ARG A 157 -29.95 16.12 18.04
C ARG A 157 -29.80 17.64 18.02
N GLY A 158 -30.50 18.36 17.14
CA GLY A 158 -30.35 19.80 16.95
C GLY A 158 -29.02 20.22 16.30
N GLU A 159 -28.33 19.29 15.62
CA GLU A 159 -27.05 19.55 14.96
C GLU A 159 -27.27 20.00 13.49
N PRO A 160 -26.48 20.95 12.95
CA PRO A 160 -26.60 21.40 11.58
C PRO A 160 -26.28 20.27 10.57
N ALA A 161 -26.98 20.27 9.44
CA ALA A 161 -26.76 19.29 8.39
C ALA A 161 -25.33 19.40 7.84
N PRO A 162 -24.67 18.28 7.50
CA PRO A 162 -23.32 18.33 6.94
C PRO A 162 -23.33 19.04 5.58
N GLU A 163 -22.46 20.03 5.40
CA GLU A 163 -22.24 20.67 4.11
C GLU A 163 -21.68 19.65 3.11
N LEU A 164 -22.18 19.72 1.87
CA LEU A 164 -21.67 18.95 0.76
C LEU A 164 -20.23 19.41 0.49
N ILE A 165 -19.25 18.54 0.75
CA ILE A 165 -17.93 18.71 0.15
C ILE A 165 -18.10 18.34 -1.32
N SER A 166 -18.45 19.34 -2.13
CA SER A 166 -18.40 19.23 -3.59
C SER A 166 -16.94 19.01 -3.99
N SER A 167 -16.66 17.86 -4.61
CA SER A 167 -15.41 17.57 -5.31
C SER A 167 -15.45 18.18 -6.71
#